data_AF-A0A1H9CMP3-F1
#
_entry.id   AF-A0A1H9CMP3-F1
#
_cell.length_a   1.000
_cell.length_b   1.000
_cell.length_c   1.000
_cell.angle_alpha   90.00
_cell.angle_beta   90.00
_cell.angle_gamma   90.00
#
_symmetry.space_group_name_H-M   'P 1'
#
loop_
_entity.id
_entity.type
_entity.pdbx_description
1 polymer ?
#
loop_
_entity_poly.entity_id
_entity_poly.type
_entity_poly.pdbx_seq_one_letter_code
_entity_poly.pdbx_strand_id
1 'polypeptide(L)'
;MSGSVCISSLQCKLTGLFGTLVVICGTALAWVVFEGLSSGASIGLMLGLLIVPLWPTSCAVGLAVILRVMQRPPGWLALAAAAGGAVWAVIMLNMLERL
;
A
#
# COMPACT_ATOMS: atom_id res chain seq x y z
N MET A 1 -4.31 5.25 24.34
CA MET A 1 -3.90 5.64 22.98
C MET A 1 -2.51 6.25 23.05
N SER A 2 -1.46 5.45 22.88
CA SER A 2 -0.09 5.95 22.78
C SER A 2 0.14 6.40 21.33
N GLY A 3 -0.30 7.62 21.00
CA GLY A 3 0.06 8.23 19.74
C GLY A 3 1.57 8.41 19.69
N SER A 4 2.20 8.09 18.56
CA SER A 4 3.60 8.44 18.31
C SER A 4 3.75 9.94 18.59
N VAL A 5 4.40 10.29 19.70
CA VAL A 5 4.65 11.70 20.04
C VAL A 5 5.63 12.21 19.00
N CYS A 6 5.12 12.90 17.98
CA CYS A 6 5.94 13.48 16.94
C CYS A 6 6.91 14.47 17.58
N ILE A 7 8.21 14.23 17.44
CA ILE A 7 9.25 15.10 18.03
C ILE A 7 9.37 16.40 17.22
N SER A 8 8.88 16.43 15.98
CA SER A 8 8.86 17.63 15.12
C SER A 8 7.63 17.68 14.19
N SER A 9 7.27 18.90 13.77
CA SER A 9 6.22 19.15 12.77
C SER A 9 6.47 18.40 11.45
N LEU A 10 7.74 18.30 11.03
CA LEU A 10 8.13 17.58 9.83
C LEU A 10 7.86 16.07 9.95
N GLN A 11 8.20 15.46 11.10
CA GLN A 11 7.93 14.04 11.34
C GLN A 11 6.43 13.73 11.36
N CYS A 12 5.62 14.62 11.93
CA CYS A 12 4.16 14.45 11.95
C CYS A 12 3.54 14.56 10.55
N LYS A 13 4.04 15.48 9.71
CA LYS A 13 3.63 15.55 8.30
C LYS A 13 4.03 14.29 7.52
N LEU A 14 5.24 13.77 7.73
CA LEU A 14 5.73 12.57 7.06
C LEU A 14 4.94 11.31 7.49
N THR A 15 4.59 11.19 8.77
CA THR A 15 3.74 10.07 9.25
C THR A 15 2.33 10.17 8.69
N GLY A 16 1.75 11.38 8.65
CA GLY A 16 0.45 11.60 8.01
C GLY A 16 0.47 11.22 6.53
N LEU A 17 1.48 11.68 5.78
CA LEU A 17 1.62 11.38 4.36
C LEU A 17 1.83 9.88 4.10
N PHE A 18 2.73 9.24 4.86
CA PHE A 18 2.93 7.80 4.80
C PHE A 18 1.65 7.03 5.08
N GLY A 19 0.88 7.43 6.11
CA GLY A 19 -0.42 6.86 6.42
C GLY A 19 -1.38 6.93 5.24
N THR A 20 -1.51 8.11 4.60
CA THR A 20 -2.38 8.26 3.43
C THR A 20 -1.94 7.39 2.24
N LEU A 21 -0.64 7.30 1.99
CA LEU A 21 -0.08 6.47 0.92
C LEU A 21 -0.38 4.98 1.15
N VAL A 22 -0.24 4.52 2.39
CA VAL A 22 -0.55 3.13 2.77
C VAL A 22 -2.04 2.85 2.65
N VAL A 23 -2.91 3.80 3.01
CA VAL A 23 -4.36 3.67 2.81
C VAL A 23 -4.68 3.53 1.33
N ILE A 24 -4.11 4.36 0.46
CA ILE A 24 -4.31 4.26 -0.99
C ILE A 24 -3.89 2.88 -1.53
N CYS A 25 -2.70 2.40 -1.14
CA CYS A 25 -2.23 1.06 -1.52
C CYS A 25 -3.18 -0.04 -1.00
N GLY A 26 -3.65 0.09 0.24
CA GLY A 26 -4.58 -0.85 0.85
C GLY A 26 -5.94 -0.89 0.13
N THR A 27 -6.49 0.28 -0.22
CA THR A 27 -7.75 0.38 -0.97
C THR A 27 -7.61 -0.18 -2.38
N ALA A 28 -6.48 0.06 -3.06
CA ALA A 28 -6.20 -0.50 -4.38
C ALA A 28 -6.14 -2.04 -4.35
N LEU A 29 -5.45 -2.61 -3.35
CA LEU A 29 -5.40 -4.06 -3.16
C LEU A 29 -6.78 -4.64 -2.84
N ALA A 30 -7.53 -3.99 -1.94
CA ALA A 30 -8.89 -4.41 -1.59
C ALA A 30 -9.83 -4.38 -2.81
N TRP A 31 -9.70 -3.36 -3.67
CA TRP A 31 -10.47 -3.25 -4.90
C TRP A 31 -10.22 -4.43 -5.85
N VAL A 32 -8.95 -4.75 -6.13
CA VAL A 32 -8.58 -5.86 -7.02
C VAL A 32 -9.05 -7.20 -6.47
N VAL A 33 -8.98 -7.38 -5.14
CA VAL A 33 -9.49 -8.59 -4.48
C VAL A 33 -11.02 -8.66 -4.60
N PHE A 34 -11.73 -7.54 -4.41
CA PHE A 34 -13.18 -7.49 -4.55
C PHE A 34 -13.64 -7.78 -6.00
N GLU A 35 -13.00 -7.15 -6.97
CA GLU A 35 -13.21 -7.40 -8.41
C GLU A 35 -13.03 -8.88 -8.77
N GLY A 36 -11.91 -9.49 -8.37
CA GLY A 36 -11.65 -10.90 -8.65
C GLY A 36 -12.62 -11.85 -7.95
N LEU A 37 -13.07 -11.53 -6.73
CA LEU A 37 -14.13 -12.28 -6.04
C LEU A 37 -15.48 -12.16 -6.76
N SER A 38 -15.84 -10.96 -7.22
CA SER A 38 -17.11 -10.68 -7.90
C SER A 38 -17.20 -11.30 -9.30
N SER A 39 -16.07 -11.38 -10.00
CA SER A 39 -15.96 -11.97 -11.34
C SER A 39 -15.81 -13.49 -11.34
N GLY A 40 -15.73 -14.13 -10.15
CA GLY A 40 -15.49 -15.57 -10.03
C GLY A 40 -14.11 -15.98 -10.56
N ALA A 41 -13.14 -15.06 -10.57
CA ALA A 41 -11.80 -15.33 -11.04
C ALA A 41 -11.15 -16.46 -10.22
N SER A 42 -10.37 -17.32 -10.87
CA SER A 42 -9.67 -18.38 -10.16
C SER A 42 -8.66 -17.78 -9.18
N ILE A 43 -8.49 -18.44 -8.03
CA ILE A 43 -7.53 -18.02 -7.00
C ILE A 43 -6.12 -17.86 -7.58
N GLY A 44 -5.76 -18.66 -8.59
CA GLY A 44 -4.49 -18.54 -9.31
C GLY A 44 -4.36 -17.25 -10.13
N LEU A 45 -5.44 -16.78 -10.75
CA LEU A 45 -5.44 -15.51 -11.50
C LEU A 45 -5.37 -14.31 -10.54
N MET A 46 -6.10 -14.38 -9.42
CA MET A 46 -6.04 -13.35 -8.36
C MET A 46 -4.65 -13.29 -7.72
N LEU A 47 -4.04 -14.44 -7.41
CA LEU A 47 -2.65 -14.51 -6.94
C LEU A 47 -1.67 -14.01 -8.00
N GLY A 48 -1.88 -14.32 -9.28
CA GLY A 48 -1.06 -13.80 -10.38
C GLY A 48 -1.09 -12.27 -10.46
N LEU A 49 -2.27 -11.67 -10.32
CA LEU A 49 -2.45 -10.21 -10.25
C LEU A 49 -1.87 -9.60 -8.97
N LEU A 50 -1.97 -10.30 -7.83
CA LEU A 50 -1.42 -9.80 -6.57
C LEU A 50 0.12 -9.88 -6.53
N ILE A 51 0.68 -10.96 -7.06
CA ILE A 51 2.11 -11.30 -6.98
C ILE A 51 2.94 -10.61 -8.07
N VAL A 52 2.38 -10.38 -9.26
CA VAL A 52 3.18 -9.87 -10.38
C VAL A 52 3.03 -8.35 -10.53
N PRO A 53 1.84 -7.81 -10.87
CA PRO A 53 1.69 -6.36 -11.01
C PRO A 53 1.53 -5.63 -9.68
N LEU A 54 1.00 -6.25 -8.62
CA LEU A 54 0.77 -5.59 -7.32
C LEU A 54 1.80 -5.96 -6.24
N TRP A 55 2.94 -6.51 -6.63
CA TRP A 55 4.03 -6.76 -5.68
C TRP A 55 4.54 -5.48 -4.98
N PRO A 56 4.78 -4.35 -5.69
CA PRO A 56 5.32 -3.16 -5.03
C PRO A 56 4.33 -2.54 -4.03
N THR A 57 3.02 -2.63 -4.31
CA THR A 57 1.95 -2.15 -3.44
C THR A 57 1.77 -3.02 -2.21
N SER A 58 1.75 -4.33 -2.38
CA SER A 58 1.67 -5.28 -1.26
C SER A 58 2.91 -5.19 -0.35
N CYS A 59 4.11 -5.02 -0.92
CA CYS A 59 5.32 -4.72 -0.16
C CYS A 59 5.22 -3.43 0.64
N ALA A 60 4.67 -2.35 0.06
CA ALA A 60 4.49 -1.08 0.76
C ALA A 60 3.54 -1.19 1.97
N VAL A 61 2.43 -1.91 1.81
CA VAL A 61 1.49 -2.19 2.92
C VAL A 61 2.13 -3.10 3.96
N GLY A 62 2.85 -4.14 3.54
CA GLY A 62 3.58 -5.03 4.44
C GLY A 62 4.63 -4.29 5.28
N LEU A 63 5.41 -3.40 4.65
CA LEU A 63 6.34 -2.51 5.34
C LEU A 63 5.63 -1.64 6.39
N ALA A 64 4.47 -1.09 6.07
CA ALA A 64 3.68 -0.30 7.01
C ALA A 64 3.19 -1.13 8.20
N VAL A 65 2.75 -2.37 7.96
CA VAL A 65 2.35 -3.30 9.02
C VAL A 65 3.54 -3.63 9.92
N ILE A 66 4.71 -3.94 9.34
CA ILE A 66 5.94 -4.23 10.10
C ILE A 66 6.34 -3.03 10.97
N LEU A 67 6.34 -1.82 10.41
CA LEU A 67 6.68 -0.60 11.15
C LEU A 67 5.69 -0.34 12.28
N ARG A 68 4.40 -0.62 12.06
CA ARG A 68 3.36 -0.51 13.08
C ARG A 68 3.52 -1.55 14.20
N VAL A 69 3.85 -2.79 13.86
CA VAL A 69 4.13 -3.86 14.85
C VAL A 69 5.38 -3.52 15.66
N MET A 70 6.43 -3.02 15.01
CA MET A 70 7.66 -2.58 15.67
C MET A 70 7.54 -1.23 16.40
N GLN A 71 6.38 -0.57 16.33
CA GLN A 71 6.15 0.78 16.88
C GLN A 71 7.23 1.79 16.44
N ARG A 72 7.79 1.62 15.23
CA ARG A 72 8.86 2.47 14.71
C ARG A 72 8.28 3.57 13.81
N PRO A 73 8.79 4.81 13.92
CA PRO A 73 8.40 5.86 13.00
C PRO A 73 8.87 5.53 11.57
N PRO A 74 8.04 5.82 10.55
CA PRO A 74 8.43 5.63 9.16
C PRO A 74 9.57 6.60 8.80
N GLY A 75 10.68 6.04 8.30
CA GLY A 75 11.78 6.82 7.74
C GLY A 75 11.53 7.20 6.28
N TRP A 76 12.43 8.02 5.72
CA TRP A 76 12.39 8.45 4.32
C TRP A 76 12.33 7.29 3.32
N LEU A 77 13.03 6.19 3.61
CA LEU A 77 13.02 4.96 2.80
C LEU A 77 11.63 4.31 2.74
N ALA A 78 10.94 4.22 3.88
CA ALA A 78 9.58 3.67 3.91
C ALA A 78 8.61 4.56 3.13
N LEU A 79 8.83 5.87 3.20
CA LEU A 79 8.01 6.86 2.51
C LEU A 79 8.20 6.82 1.00
N ALA A 80 9.43 6.66 0.52
CA ALA A 80 9.73 6.43 -0.89
C ALA A 80 9.13 5.11 -1.39
N ALA A 81 9.21 4.04 -0.60
CA ALA A 81 8.61 2.75 -0.94
C ALA A 81 7.07 2.85 -1.02
N ALA A 82 6.42 3.56 -0.09
CA ALA A 82 4.98 3.77 -0.11
C ALA A 82 4.54 4.66 -1.28
N ALA A 83 5.29 5.71 -1.59
CA ALA A 83 5.05 6.54 -2.77
C ALA A 83 5.19 5.76 -4.07
N GLY A 84 6.28 5.00 -4.23
CA GLY A 84 6.50 4.14 -5.40
C GLY A 84 5.42 3.08 -5.54
N GLY A 85 5.03 2.44 -4.42
CA GLY A 85 3.91 1.49 -4.39
C GLY A 85 2.61 2.14 -4.84
N ALA A 86 2.24 3.31 -4.30
CA ALA A 86 1.00 4.00 -4.66
C ALA A 86 0.95 4.40 -6.13
N VAL A 87 2.03 4.97 -6.67
CA VAL A 87 2.13 5.33 -8.10
C VAL A 87 1.99 4.08 -8.97
N TRP A 88 2.67 2.99 -8.59
CA TRP A 88 2.58 1.72 -9.31
C TRP A 88 1.17 1.12 -9.26
N ALA A 89 0.47 1.24 -8.13
CA ALA A 89 -0.93 0.83 -7.98
C ALA A 89 -1.82 1.50 -9.03
N VAL A 90 -1.69 2.82 -9.16
CA VAL A 90 -2.51 3.63 -10.08
C VAL A 90 -2.21 3.27 -11.52
N ILE A 91 -0.93 3.11 -11.87
CA ILE A 91 -0.53 2.70 -13.23
C ILE A 91 -1.12 1.33 -13.57
N MET A 92 -1.00 0.35 -12.66
CA MET A 92 -1.49 -1.00 -12.91
C MET A 92 -3.01 -1.10 -12.94
N LEU A 93 -3.72 -0.40 -12.05
CA LEU A 93 -5.18 -0.33 -12.09
C LEU A 93 -5.66 0.24 -13.44
N ASN A 94 -5.05 1.32 -13.91
CA ASN A 94 -5.39 1.92 -15.21
C ASN A 94 -5.02 1.02 -16.40
N MET A 95 -3.97 0.21 -16.29
CA MET A 95 -3.65 -0.80 -17.33
C MET A 95 -4.68 -1.94 -17.35
N LEU A 96 -5.12 -2.40 -16.18
CA LEU A 96 -6.09 -3.47 -16.03
C LEU A 96 -7.49 -3.04 -16.50
N GLU A 97 -7.88 -1.79 -16.25
CA GLU A 97 -9.17 -1.24 -16.70
C GLU A 97 -9.25 -1.07 -18.23
N ARG A 98 -8.10 -1.08 -18.93
CA ARG A 98 -8.01 -0.97 -20.39
C ARG A 98 -7.95 -2.30 -21.13
N LEU A 99 -7.87 -3.42 -20.41
CA LEU A 99 -7.83 -4.79 -20.94
C LEU A 99 -9.24 -5.38 -21.02
#